data_AF-A0AAU3ZSB7-F1
#
_entry.id   AF-A0AAU3ZSB7-F1
#
_cell.length_a   1.000
_cell.length_b   1.000
_cell.length_c   1.000
_cell.angle_alpha   90.00
_cell.angle_beta   90.00
_cell.angle_gamma   90.00
#
_symmetry.space_group_name_H-M   'P 1'
#
loop_
_entity.id
_entity.type
_entity.pdbx_description
1 polymer ?
#
loop_
_entity_poly.entity_id
_entity_poly.type
_entity_poly.pdbx_seq_one_letter_code
_entity_poly.pdbx_strand_id
1 'polypeptide(L)'
;MDQSLLALPSDTWTSSAACLGLPPEAVFARRPAEAARALTACARCPVAQQCEETVAPESSWFDGVCAGRLWRNGRSVALVSRPRRRAAA
;
A
#
# COMPACT_ATOMS: atom_id res chain seq x y z
N MET A 1 -2.02 -37.94 -12.83
CA MET A 1 -1.26 -36.86 -12.17
C MET A 1 -1.45 -35.63 -13.04
N ASP A 2 -2.49 -34.85 -12.74
CA ASP A 2 -3.08 -33.88 -13.66
C ASP A 2 -2.53 -32.46 -13.43
N GLN A 3 -2.35 -31.72 -14.52
CA GLN A 3 -1.47 -30.58 -14.72
C GLN A 3 -1.99 -29.25 -14.15
N SER A 4 -2.43 -29.23 -12.89
CA SER A 4 -2.95 -28.02 -12.22
C SER A 4 -1.89 -27.06 -11.63
N LEU A 5 -0.61 -27.18 -12.01
CA LEU A 5 0.48 -26.35 -11.45
C LEU A 5 1.01 -25.24 -12.38
N LEU A 6 0.47 -25.08 -13.60
CA LEU A 6 0.96 -24.09 -14.58
C LEU A 6 0.06 -22.85 -14.73
N ALA A 7 -1.05 -22.75 -14.00
CA ALA A 7 -1.89 -21.56 -13.97
C ALA A 7 -1.61 -20.72 -12.70
N LEU A 8 -0.35 -20.37 -12.45
CA LEU A 8 -0.07 -19.25 -11.53
C LEU A 8 -0.37 -17.97 -12.32
N PRO A 9 -1.30 -17.11 -11.86
CA PRO A 9 -1.67 -15.92 -12.61
C PRO A 9 -0.44 -15.05 -12.85
N SER A 10 -0.08 -14.90 -14.12
CA SER A 10 1.07 -14.12 -14.62
C SER A 10 0.88 -12.61 -14.47
N ASP A 11 -0.20 -12.15 -13.84
CA ASP A 11 -0.42 -10.76 -13.47
C ASP A 11 0.37 -10.43 -12.20
N THR A 12 1.70 -10.43 -12.29
CA THR A 12 2.56 -9.98 -11.18
C THR A 12 2.62 -8.45 -11.12
N TRP A 13 1.45 -7.81 -11.08
CA TRP A 13 1.34 -6.37 -10.85
C TRP A 13 2.14 -5.94 -9.60
N THR A 14 2.30 -6.85 -8.63
CA THR A 14 3.15 -6.69 -7.44
C THR A 14 4.62 -6.37 -7.77
N SER A 15 5.16 -6.84 -8.89
CA SER A 15 6.51 -6.52 -9.37
C SER A 15 6.68 -5.03 -9.72
N SER A 16 5.59 -4.33 -10.00
CA SER A 16 5.56 -2.89 -10.26
C SER A 16 5.14 -2.06 -9.04
N ALA A 17 4.97 -2.69 -7.87
CA ALA A 17 4.59 -1.99 -6.66
C ALA A 17 5.73 -1.08 -6.17
N ALA A 18 5.44 0.21 -5.97
CA ALA A 18 6.44 1.17 -5.50
C ALA A 18 6.96 0.87 -4.09
N CYS A 19 6.20 0.12 -3.28
CA CYS A 19 6.63 -0.32 -1.95
C CYS A 19 7.47 -1.61 -1.96
N LEU A 20 7.71 -2.22 -3.12
CA LEU A 20 8.54 -3.42 -3.24
C LEU A 20 9.95 -3.15 -2.71
N GLY A 21 10.45 -4.02 -1.82
CA GLY A 21 11.76 -3.87 -1.18
C GLY A 21 11.79 -2.96 0.04
N LEU A 22 10.66 -2.35 0.44
CA LEU A 22 10.56 -1.69 1.74
C LEU A 22 10.47 -2.71 2.89
N PRO A 23 10.96 -2.35 4.09
CA PRO A 23 10.79 -3.19 5.27
C PRO A 23 9.30 -3.41 5.57
N PRO A 24 8.88 -4.64 5.93
CA PRO A 24 7.48 -4.95 6.22
C PRO A 24 6.92 -4.08 7.34
N GLU A 25 7.75 -3.67 8.30
CA GLU A 25 7.39 -2.78 9.39
C GLU A 25 6.92 -1.41 8.90
N ALA A 26 7.41 -0.93 7.75
CA ALA A 26 6.92 0.31 7.15
C ALA A 26 5.60 0.13 6.40
N VAL A 27 5.40 -1.02 5.74
CA VAL A 27 4.17 -1.30 4.96
C VAL A 27 3.01 -1.66 5.88
N PHE A 28 3.25 -2.47 6.90
CA PHE A 28 2.24 -2.92 7.87
C PHE A 28 2.20 -2.05 9.15
N ALA A 29 2.86 -0.88 9.12
CA ALA A 29 2.80 0.08 10.21
C ALA A 29 1.37 0.57 10.45
N ARG A 30 0.96 0.59 11.72
CA ARG A 30 -0.34 1.15 12.13
C ARG A 30 -0.27 2.66 12.40
N ARG A 31 0.92 3.23 12.56
CA ARG A 31 1.10 4.66 12.88
C ARG A 31 1.68 5.42 11.68
N PRO A 32 1.21 6.65 11.42
CA PRO A 32 1.69 7.45 10.28
C PRO A 32 3.21 7.65 10.22
N ALA A 33 3.86 7.83 11.37
CA ALA A 33 5.31 8.06 11.42
C ALA A 33 6.11 6.84 10.97
N GLU A 34 5.69 5.64 11.38
CA GLU A 34 6.32 4.37 11.00
C GLU A 34 5.99 4.03 9.53
N ALA A 35 4.78 4.37 9.08
CA ALA A 35 4.31 4.17 7.71
C ALA A 35 4.87 5.18 6.69
N ALA A 36 5.62 6.20 7.12
CA ALA A 36 5.95 7.35 6.27
C ALA A 36 6.67 6.98 4.96
N ARG A 37 7.57 5.99 5.01
CA ARG A 37 8.28 5.50 3.80
C ARG A 37 7.33 4.83 2.83
N ALA A 38 6.48 3.92 3.32
CA ALA A 38 5.49 3.23 2.50
C ALA A 38 4.44 4.19 1.95
N LEU A 39 3.94 5.14 2.75
CA LEU A 39 3.00 6.18 2.30
C LEU A 39 3.59 7.04 1.18
N THR A 40 4.86 7.43 1.31
CA THR A 40 5.55 8.22 0.28
C THR A 40 5.70 7.45 -1.02
N ALA A 41 6.11 6.18 -0.95
CA ALA A 41 6.23 5.32 -2.13
C ALA A 41 4.86 5.06 -2.77
N CYS A 42 3.86 4.70 -1.95
CA CYS A 42 2.53 4.32 -2.42
C CYS A 42 1.73 5.50 -2.99
N ALA A 43 2.03 6.74 -2.63
CA ALA A 43 1.33 7.94 -3.10
C ALA A 43 1.35 8.13 -4.63
N ARG A 44 2.29 7.48 -5.33
CA ARG A 44 2.42 7.52 -6.80
C ARG A 44 2.53 6.11 -7.41
N CYS A 45 2.07 5.09 -6.69
CA CYS A 45 2.22 3.70 -7.11
C CYS A 45 1.40 3.42 -8.38
N PRO A 46 1.98 2.87 -9.45
CA PRO A 46 1.27 2.59 -10.70
C PRO A 46 0.21 1.49 -10.55
N VAL A 47 0.31 0.67 -9.50
CA VAL A 47 -0.58 -0.46 -9.22
C VAL A 47 -1.48 -0.21 -8.02
N ALA A 48 -1.75 1.06 -7.69
CA ALA A 48 -2.57 1.43 -6.55
C ALA A 48 -3.99 0.84 -6.62
N GLN A 49 -4.60 0.83 -7.80
CA GLN A 49 -5.95 0.29 -8.01
C GLN A 49 -6.00 -1.23 -7.79
N GLN A 50 -5.14 -2.01 -8.48
CA GLN A 50 -5.10 -3.46 -8.27
C GLN A 50 -4.72 -3.84 -6.84
N CYS A 51 -3.87 -3.03 -6.19
CA CYS A 51 -3.54 -3.20 -4.78
C CYS A 51 -4.77 -3.04 -3.88
N GLU A 52 -5.58 -2.01 -4.09
CA GLU A 52 -6.82 -1.78 -3.32
C GLU A 52 -7.82 -2.92 -3.50
N GLU A 53 -8.04 -3.32 -4.76
CA GLU A 53 -8.98 -4.39 -5.12
C GLU A 53 -8.55 -5.74 -4.54
N THR A 54 -7.25 -6.06 -4.57
CA THR A 54 -6.72 -7.33 -4.04
C THR A 54 -6.74 -7.38 -2.52
N VAL A 55 -6.35 -6.29 -1.86
CA VAL A 55 -6.33 -6.24 -0.38
C VAL A 55 -7.74 -6.12 0.18
N ALA A 56 -8.66 -5.47 -0.55
CA ALA A 56 -10.04 -5.20 -0.16
C ALA A 56 -10.12 -4.72 1.31
N PRO A 57 -9.46 -3.61 1.66
CA PRO A 57 -9.11 -3.29 3.04
C PRO A 57 -10.32 -3.17 3.97
N GLU A 58 -11.45 -2.66 3.48
CA GLU A 58 -12.72 -2.58 4.23
C GLU A 58 -13.26 -3.97 4.61
N SER A 59 -13.18 -4.94 3.70
CA SER A 59 -13.69 -6.30 3.87
C SER A 59 -12.71 -7.20 4.65
N SER A 60 -11.41 -7.00 4.46
CA SER A 60 -10.35 -7.79 5.09
C SER A 60 -9.89 -7.25 6.45
N TRP A 61 -10.48 -6.13 6.91
CA TRP A 61 -10.08 -5.45 8.15
C TRP A 61 -8.60 -5.07 8.17
N PHE A 62 -8.04 -4.75 7.01
CA PHE A 62 -6.61 -4.55 6.82
C PHE A 62 -6.05 -3.43 7.71
N ASP A 63 -4.81 -3.64 8.17
CA ASP A 63 -4.01 -2.69 8.92
C ASP A 63 -2.67 -2.47 8.20
N GLY A 64 -2.38 -1.22 7.85
CA GLY A 64 -1.15 -0.87 7.13
C GLY A 64 -1.40 0.07 5.95
N VAL A 65 -0.41 0.18 5.06
CA VAL A 65 -0.47 1.02 3.87
C VAL A 65 -0.94 0.22 2.67
N CYS A 66 -2.04 0.67 2.06
CA CYS A 66 -2.59 0.11 0.84
C CYS A 66 -3.15 1.26 -0.01
N ALA A 67 -2.98 1.20 -1.34
CA ALA A 67 -3.51 2.19 -2.29
C ALA A 67 -3.13 3.66 -1.94
N GLY A 68 -1.92 3.87 -1.42
CA GLY A 68 -1.45 5.20 -1.01
C GLY A 68 -2.07 5.75 0.28
N ARG A 69 -2.84 4.94 1.00
CA ARG A 69 -3.55 5.32 2.23
C ARG A 69 -3.10 4.45 3.40
N LEU A 70 -3.16 5.03 4.59
CA LEU A 70 -3.04 4.26 5.83
C LEU A 70 -4.42 3.71 6.20
N TRP A 71 -4.50 2.43 6.50
CA TRP A 71 -5.69 1.73 6.94
C TRP A 71 -5.52 1.23 8.37
N ARG A 72 -6.61 1.26 9.13
CA ARG A 72 -6.71 0.68 10.46
C ARG A 72 -8.05 0.01 10.65
N ASN A 73 -8.06 -1.28 10.96
CA ASN A 73 -9.27 -2.10 11.06
C ASN A 73 -10.20 -1.88 9.86
N GLY A 74 -9.62 -1.88 8.65
CA GLY A 74 -10.36 -1.66 7.40
C GLY A 74 -10.92 -0.25 7.20
N ARG A 75 -10.51 0.73 7.99
CA ARG A 75 -10.90 2.14 7.81
C ARG A 75 -9.70 2.98 7.39
N SER A 76 -9.88 3.82 6.37
CA SER A 76 -8.85 4.76 5.96
C SER A 76 -8.63 5.83 7.04
N VAL A 77 -7.37 6.11 7.33
CA VAL A 77 -6.94 7.10 8.32
C VAL A 77 -6.54 8.36 7.57
N ALA A 78 -7.25 9.46 7.82
CA ALA A 78 -6.89 10.76 7.29
C ALA A 78 -5.55 11.21 7.88
N LEU A 79 -4.54 11.35 7.02
CA LEU A 79 -3.28 11.94 7.40
C LEU A 79 -3.43 13.45 7.36
N VAL A 80 -3.38 14.08 8.54
CA VAL A 80 -3.25 15.54 8.62
C VAL A 80 -1.97 15.95 7.91
N SER A 81 -2.11 16.45 6.69
CA SER A 81 -1.01 17.01 5.94
C SER A 81 -0.52 18.20 6.74
N ARG A 82 0.68 18.12 7.33
CA ARG A 82 1.33 19.31 7.87
C ARG A 82 1.44 20.29 6.70
N PRO A 83 0.95 21.54 6.82
CA PRO A 83 0.93 22.46 5.70
C PRO A 83 2.34 22.52 5.12
N ARG A 84 2.47 22.26 3.81
CA ARG A 84 3.73 22.40 3.10
C ARG A 84 4.17 23.84 3.38
N ARG A 85 5.20 24.04 4.21
CA ARG A 85 5.90 25.33 4.23
C ARG A 85 6.29 25.55 2.77
N ARG A 86 5.67 26.53 2.11
CA ARG A 86 6.09 26.94 0.77
C ARG A 86 7.60 27.19 0.90
N ALA A 87 8.41 26.43 0.19
CA ALA A 87 9.81 26.79 0.01
C ALA A 87 9.76 28.17 -0.64
N ALA A 88 10.20 29.20 0.10
CA ALA A 88 10.39 30.52 -0.45
C ALA A 88 11.49 30.40 -1.50
N ALA A 89 11.17 30.81 -2.72
CA ALA A 89 12.14 31.07 -3.78
C ALA A 89 12.75 32.46 -3.57
#